data_AF-A0A661UFA9-F1
#
_entry.id   AF-A0A661UFA9-F1
#
_cell.length_a   1.000
_cell.length_b   1.000
_cell.length_c   1.000
_cell.angle_alpha   90.00
_cell.angle_beta   90.00
_cell.angle_gamma   90.00
#
_symmetry.space_group_name_H-M   'P 1'
#
loop_
_entity.id
_entity.type
_entity.pdbx_description
1 polymer ?
#
loop_
_entity_poly.entity_id
_entity_poly.type
_entity_poly.pdbx_seq_one_letter_code
_entity_poly.pdbx_strand_id
1 'polypeptide(L)'
;MKKLFIIVILIILAVSSIFAYDTSYTVKQDGTGDYTTIQDAIDAVSNNTSAIIYVYGSTTAYTGTDNTNLTWNGSNKHIWLRGVEVNGQKPKITGYAPVSRALYLSGSSINNTDRISDFEFEFDAYLSYSTTIYNGIAILIENGAAPIIEDCIFSDAWIVGNNYACGGAIFCDGPAIIRDCTIKDFYSQEMIGGTGLTIKNGTTVENCIFENLYSTYCAGSRTGPVGVAVYILPSTSGDINIKNCIFSGNEIESLGDTGIIYIEADTNNTDIYFTNNIFTDETPNGSIVYCKNITGIASFVNCAFYDNGGSIFSIDYSNDVFADYCLTDESGYGYNYTPGANCLIDTDPELNSTTYQPIWTSTAKSPCIDSGDPTLTDNDGTRSDIGAVCAITHKYDLIELPDPSEDNGYKWVSFPSLDVVLDDEDIAENVLDDVLDVTILDEFRAETYTIEWDIDEWLHDYEQLSRTDGYIFKMLDDAEFDISGFKVADNTTVTLYADPNENWLGYWLEETQTLADAFGDEWENGNIYSIKHQDWCAFYKDGKWVYETQQSGRPALTLSYGDMVKVKCHNTISSFGWDNGTPEDPRSSSADPSYYTFT
;
A
#
# COMPACT_ATOMS: atom_id res chain seq x y z
N MET A 1 -12.87 -29.28 -10.26
CA MET A 1 -11.42 -29.57 -10.10
C MET A 1 -10.57 -29.45 -11.39
N LYS A 2 -10.81 -30.18 -12.49
CA LYS A 2 -9.92 -30.10 -13.69
C LYS A 2 -9.91 -28.76 -14.45
N LYS A 3 -10.98 -27.94 -14.36
CA LYS A 3 -11.05 -26.62 -15.02
C LYS A 3 -10.35 -25.51 -14.23
N LEU A 4 -10.38 -25.58 -12.89
CA LEU A 4 -9.71 -24.61 -12.01
C LEU A 4 -8.18 -24.74 -12.12
N PHE A 5 -7.67 -25.97 -12.19
CA PHE A 5 -6.23 -26.25 -12.36
C PHE A 5 -5.68 -25.74 -13.71
N ILE A 6 -6.50 -25.72 -14.76
CA ILE A 6 -6.11 -25.19 -16.08
C ILE A 6 -6.10 -23.66 -16.08
N ILE A 7 -7.03 -23.01 -15.35
CA ILE A 7 -7.08 -21.55 -15.22
C ILE A 7 -5.90 -21.04 -14.37
N VAL A 8 -5.57 -21.71 -13.26
CA VAL A 8 -4.38 -21.37 -12.44
C VAL A 8 -3.09 -21.54 -13.23
N ILE A 9 -2.95 -22.60 -14.04
CA ILE A 9 -1.77 -22.76 -14.92
C ILE A 9 -1.74 -21.70 -16.03
N LEU A 10 -2.89 -21.30 -16.60
CA LEU A 10 -2.96 -20.23 -17.60
C LEU A 10 -2.66 -18.86 -17.01
N ILE A 11 -3.04 -18.59 -15.76
CA ILE A 11 -2.71 -17.34 -15.06
C ILE A 11 -1.23 -17.34 -14.66
N ILE A 12 -0.68 -18.45 -14.15
CA ILE A 12 0.76 -18.58 -13.90
C ILE A 12 1.56 -18.43 -15.20
N LEU A 13 1.08 -18.96 -16.33
CA LEU A 13 1.70 -18.78 -17.67
C LEU A 13 1.49 -17.40 -18.28
N ALA A 14 0.43 -16.67 -17.92
CA ALA A 14 0.17 -15.31 -18.40
C ALA A 14 0.96 -14.26 -17.61
N VAL A 15 1.12 -14.47 -16.30
CA VAL A 15 1.97 -13.64 -15.41
C VAL A 15 3.46 -13.96 -15.65
N SER A 16 3.78 -15.14 -16.18
CA SER A 16 5.10 -15.46 -16.74
C SER A 16 5.17 -15.29 -18.26
N SER A 17 4.72 -14.13 -18.76
CA SER A 17 5.37 -13.52 -19.92
C SER A 17 6.78 -13.06 -19.52
N ILE A 18 7.58 -14.01 -19.04
CA ILE A 18 9.02 -13.92 -18.89
C ILE A 18 9.50 -13.55 -20.29
N PHE A 19 10.04 -12.35 -20.44
CA PHE A 19 10.89 -12.04 -21.58
C PHE A 19 11.94 -13.15 -21.61
N ALA A 20 11.80 -14.11 -22.53
CA ALA A 20 12.81 -15.12 -22.75
C ALA A 20 13.99 -14.37 -23.37
N TYR A 21 14.96 -14.00 -22.56
CA TYR A 21 16.17 -13.33 -23.03
C TYR A 21 16.92 -14.28 -23.98
N ASP A 22 17.40 -13.75 -25.10
CA ASP A 22 18.07 -14.56 -26.13
C ASP A 22 19.34 -15.23 -25.60
N THR A 23 20.02 -14.56 -24.67
CA THR A 23 21.30 -14.98 -24.10
C THR A 23 21.40 -14.67 -22.61
N SER A 24 22.28 -15.40 -21.93
CA SER A 24 22.69 -15.09 -20.56
C SER A 24 24.20 -15.07 -20.44
N TYR A 25 24.70 -14.16 -19.60
CA TYR A 25 26.12 -14.02 -19.28
C TYR A 25 26.32 -14.00 -17.77
N THR A 26 27.45 -14.50 -17.30
CA THR A 26 27.85 -14.45 -15.89
C THR A 26 29.11 -13.62 -15.70
N VAL A 27 29.09 -12.73 -14.70
CA VAL A 27 30.22 -11.89 -14.32
C VAL A 27 30.67 -12.26 -12.92
N LYS A 28 31.95 -12.67 -12.79
CA LYS A 28 32.57 -13.02 -11.51
C LYS A 28 34.02 -12.53 -11.47
N GLN A 29 34.37 -11.76 -10.44
CA GLN A 29 35.72 -11.18 -10.30
C GLN A 29 36.83 -12.24 -10.13
N ASP A 30 36.48 -13.45 -9.70
CA ASP A 30 37.43 -14.57 -9.52
C ASP A 30 37.80 -15.29 -10.83
N GLY A 31 37.21 -14.89 -11.96
CA GLY A 31 37.45 -15.49 -13.27
C GLY A 31 36.71 -16.80 -13.53
N THR A 32 35.78 -17.20 -12.66
CA THR A 32 34.95 -18.40 -12.86
C THR A 32 33.67 -18.15 -13.67
N GLY A 33 33.36 -16.89 -13.98
CA GLY A 33 32.26 -16.49 -14.87
C GLY A 33 32.69 -16.39 -16.33
N ASP A 34 31.75 -16.07 -17.22
CA ASP A 34 32.02 -15.79 -18.63
C ASP A 34 32.89 -14.55 -18.81
N TYR A 35 32.72 -13.57 -17.91
CA TYR A 35 33.47 -12.32 -17.86
C TYR A 35 33.93 -11.98 -16.44
N THR A 36 35.01 -11.20 -16.34
CA THR A 36 35.52 -10.67 -15.06
C THR A 36 35.10 -9.23 -14.79
N THR A 37 34.59 -8.52 -15.81
CA THR A 37 34.13 -7.13 -15.71
C THR A 37 32.71 -7.02 -16.23
N ILE A 38 31.97 -6.01 -15.75
CA ILE A 38 30.57 -5.81 -16.13
C ILE A 38 30.47 -5.24 -17.55
N GLN A 39 31.34 -4.30 -17.92
CA GLN A 39 31.31 -3.69 -19.25
C GLN A 39 31.62 -4.71 -20.36
N ASP A 40 32.55 -5.65 -20.14
CA ASP A 40 32.83 -6.69 -21.14
C ASP A 40 31.61 -7.56 -21.45
N ALA A 41 30.79 -7.86 -20.43
CA ALA A 41 29.56 -8.62 -20.61
C ALA A 41 28.48 -7.80 -21.36
N ILE A 42 28.36 -6.50 -21.07
CA ILE A 42 27.45 -5.59 -21.79
C ILE A 42 27.84 -5.45 -23.27
N ASP A 43 29.13 -5.31 -23.54
CA ASP A 43 29.67 -5.16 -24.88
C ASP A 43 29.50 -6.44 -25.72
N ALA A 44 29.47 -7.60 -25.08
CA ALA A 44 29.21 -8.88 -25.74
C ALA A 44 27.77 -9.08 -26.24
N VAL A 45 26.80 -8.36 -25.65
CA VAL A 45 25.41 -8.38 -26.12
C VAL A 45 25.35 -7.82 -27.54
N SER A 46 24.67 -8.52 -28.45
CA SER A 46 24.51 -8.08 -29.83
C SER A 46 23.41 -7.01 -29.97
N ASN A 47 23.48 -6.19 -31.03
CA ASN A 47 22.39 -5.23 -31.32
C ASN A 47 21.12 -5.97 -31.74
N ASN A 48 19.95 -5.44 -31.36
CA ASN A 48 18.63 -6.02 -31.63
C ASN A 48 18.45 -7.44 -31.08
N THR A 49 19.09 -7.72 -29.95
CA THR A 49 18.89 -8.95 -29.16
C THR A 49 18.56 -8.56 -27.72
N SER A 50 18.32 -9.55 -26.87
CA SER A 50 18.09 -9.39 -25.44
C SER A 50 19.06 -10.26 -24.64
N ALA A 51 19.54 -9.76 -23.51
CA ALA A 51 20.39 -10.53 -22.61
C ALA A 51 20.08 -10.31 -21.13
N ILE A 52 20.24 -11.36 -20.34
CA ILE A 52 20.36 -11.25 -18.88
C ILE A 52 21.82 -11.40 -18.48
N ILE A 53 22.34 -10.43 -17.73
CA ILE A 53 23.72 -10.41 -17.23
C ILE A 53 23.66 -10.61 -15.72
N TYR A 54 24.09 -11.78 -15.25
CA TYR A 54 24.17 -12.11 -13.83
C TYR A 54 25.52 -11.66 -13.27
N VAL A 55 25.51 -10.67 -12.39
CA VAL A 55 26.70 -10.21 -11.68
C VAL A 55 26.67 -10.80 -10.29
N TYR A 56 27.71 -11.54 -9.89
CA TYR A 56 27.73 -12.21 -8.58
C TYR A 56 28.36 -11.32 -7.52
N GLY A 57 27.72 -11.30 -6.35
CA GLY A 57 28.22 -10.64 -5.15
C GLY A 57 29.54 -11.23 -4.67
N SER A 58 30.34 -10.39 -4.03
CA SER A 58 31.68 -10.70 -3.59
C SER A 58 32.08 -9.80 -2.42
N THR A 59 33.05 -10.22 -1.62
CA THR A 59 33.59 -9.39 -0.52
C THR A 59 34.34 -8.16 -1.03
N THR A 60 34.70 -8.15 -2.32
CA THR A 60 35.36 -7.04 -2.99
C THR A 60 34.36 -6.35 -3.92
N ALA A 61 34.30 -5.02 -3.86
CA ALA A 61 33.46 -4.24 -4.74
C ALA A 61 33.97 -4.27 -6.20
N TYR A 62 33.04 -4.13 -7.14
CA TYR A 62 33.31 -3.88 -8.55
C TYR A 62 33.80 -2.43 -8.70
N THR A 63 35.06 -2.29 -9.11
CA THR A 63 35.77 -1.00 -9.26
C THR A 63 36.54 -0.92 -10.57
N GLY A 64 36.95 0.29 -10.94
CA GLY A 64 37.70 0.55 -12.18
C GLY A 64 36.79 0.86 -13.37
N THR A 65 37.38 1.28 -14.48
CA THR A 65 36.67 1.82 -15.65
C THR A 65 35.76 0.81 -16.35
N ASP A 66 36.03 -0.49 -16.19
CA ASP A 66 35.24 -1.55 -16.83
C ASP A 66 34.10 -2.05 -15.93
N ASN A 67 33.96 -1.45 -14.75
CA ASN A 67 32.94 -1.74 -13.76
C ASN A 67 32.21 -0.47 -13.26
N THR A 68 32.62 0.69 -13.74
CA THR A 68 32.04 2.01 -13.42
C THR A 68 31.88 2.78 -14.73
N ASN A 69 31.01 3.77 -14.73
CA ASN A 69 30.60 4.53 -15.92
C ASN A 69 30.15 3.58 -17.05
N LEU A 70 29.37 2.56 -16.67
CA LEU A 70 28.89 1.53 -17.57
C LEU A 70 27.92 2.12 -18.60
N THR A 71 28.05 1.69 -19.85
CA THR A 71 27.28 2.23 -20.98
C THR A 71 26.70 1.13 -21.85
N TRP A 72 25.46 1.32 -22.32
CA TRP A 72 24.79 0.39 -23.21
C TRP A 72 25.20 0.69 -24.66
N ASN A 73 26.48 0.47 -24.97
CA ASN A 73 27.02 0.73 -26.29
C ASN A 73 26.28 -0.10 -27.35
N GLY A 74 25.70 0.55 -28.35
CA GLY A 74 24.99 -0.12 -29.45
C GLY A 74 23.54 0.34 -29.61
N SER A 75 22.67 -0.52 -30.10
CA SER A 75 21.25 -0.21 -30.30
C SER A 75 20.37 -1.42 -30.02
N ASN A 76 19.31 -1.20 -29.25
CA ASN A 76 18.25 -2.16 -28.91
C ASN A 76 18.81 -3.46 -28.32
N LYS A 77 19.54 -3.37 -27.21
CA LYS A 77 20.17 -4.53 -26.56
C LYS A 77 19.31 -5.18 -25.46
N HIS A 78 18.24 -4.52 -25.00
CA HIS A 78 17.25 -5.05 -24.05
C HIS A 78 17.90 -5.85 -22.90
N ILE A 79 18.78 -5.19 -22.14
CA ILE A 79 19.63 -5.84 -21.14
C ILE A 79 18.95 -5.79 -19.77
N TRP A 80 18.86 -6.93 -19.12
CA TRP A 80 18.66 -7.02 -17.68
C TRP A 80 20.00 -7.25 -16.99
N LEU A 81 20.55 -6.20 -16.40
CA LEU A 81 21.71 -6.28 -15.52
C LEU A 81 21.21 -6.66 -14.12
N ARG A 82 21.50 -7.88 -13.69
CA ARG A 82 20.94 -8.45 -12.46
C ARG A 82 22.02 -8.87 -11.48
N GLY A 83 21.94 -8.38 -10.26
CA GLY A 83 22.77 -8.84 -9.17
C GLY A 83 22.34 -10.22 -8.64
N VAL A 84 23.33 -11.00 -8.22
CA VAL A 84 23.13 -12.30 -7.58
C VAL A 84 23.82 -12.24 -6.23
N GLU A 85 23.02 -12.26 -5.16
CA GLU A 85 23.54 -12.28 -3.81
C GLU A 85 24.31 -13.59 -3.54
N VAL A 86 25.50 -13.45 -2.95
CA VAL A 86 26.33 -14.59 -2.55
C VAL A 86 26.74 -14.39 -1.10
N ASN A 87 26.36 -15.32 -0.22
CA ASN A 87 26.66 -15.28 1.21
C ASN A 87 26.24 -13.97 1.91
N GLY A 88 25.06 -13.43 1.62
CA GLY A 88 24.61 -12.17 2.23
C GLY A 88 25.08 -10.90 1.53
N GLN A 89 25.82 -11.01 0.43
CA GLN A 89 26.43 -9.86 -0.25
C GLN A 89 25.87 -9.69 -1.66
N LYS A 90 25.16 -8.57 -1.89
CA LYS A 90 24.81 -8.12 -3.24
C LYS A 90 26.09 -7.68 -3.98
N PRO A 91 26.11 -7.67 -5.32
CA PRO A 91 27.21 -7.04 -6.05
C PRO A 91 27.25 -5.55 -5.75
N LYS A 92 28.34 -5.12 -5.13
CA LYS A 92 28.58 -3.71 -4.84
C LYS A 92 29.40 -3.06 -5.95
N ILE A 93 28.90 -1.97 -6.52
CA ILE A 93 29.68 -1.09 -7.39
C ILE A 93 30.06 0.15 -6.57
N THR A 94 31.35 0.49 -6.56
CA THR A 94 31.83 1.70 -5.87
C THR A 94 32.71 2.55 -6.76
N GLY A 95 32.64 3.86 -6.55
CA GLY A 95 33.44 4.83 -7.27
C GLY A 95 33.76 6.05 -6.41
N TYR A 96 34.88 6.70 -6.75
CA TYR A 96 35.31 7.95 -6.14
C TYR A 96 35.54 9.00 -7.23
N ALA A 97 34.96 10.19 -7.12
CA ALA A 97 35.06 11.26 -8.13
C ALA A 97 36.54 11.68 -8.42
N PRO A 98 36.83 12.31 -9.58
CA PRO A 98 36.10 13.47 -10.11
C PRO A 98 35.00 13.21 -11.15
N VAL A 99 34.83 11.99 -11.68
CA VAL A 99 33.83 11.67 -12.73
C VAL A 99 33.21 10.28 -12.61
N SER A 100 33.19 9.73 -11.39
CA SER A 100 32.73 8.35 -11.18
C SER A 100 31.21 8.31 -11.08
N ARG A 101 30.58 7.66 -12.05
CA ARG A 101 29.20 7.17 -12.00
C ARG A 101 29.25 5.64 -12.01
N ALA A 102 28.22 4.95 -11.55
CA ALA A 102 28.10 3.52 -11.78
C ALA A 102 27.63 3.28 -13.22
N LEU A 103 26.52 3.91 -13.59
CA LEU A 103 25.87 3.74 -14.89
C LEU A 103 25.62 5.09 -15.57
N TYR A 104 25.84 5.11 -16.87
CA TYR A 104 25.51 6.21 -17.76
C TYR A 104 24.63 5.69 -18.90
N LEU A 105 23.32 5.83 -18.71
CA LEU A 105 22.29 5.31 -19.61
C LEU A 105 21.86 6.42 -20.56
N SER A 106 22.37 6.39 -21.79
CA SER A 106 22.06 7.38 -22.82
C SER A 106 21.57 6.73 -24.10
N GLY A 107 20.62 7.38 -24.76
CA GLY A 107 20.11 7.00 -26.07
C GLY A 107 18.71 6.37 -26.06
N SER A 108 17.96 6.66 -27.12
CA SER A 108 16.54 6.30 -27.27
C SER A 108 16.25 4.80 -27.42
N SER A 109 17.28 3.96 -27.48
CA SER A 109 17.10 2.51 -27.52
C SER A 109 16.98 1.88 -26.14
N ILE A 110 17.42 2.57 -25.09
CA ILE A 110 17.25 2.12 -23.71
C ILE A 110 15.82 2.43 -23.31
N ASN A 111 15.04 1.40 -22.95
CA ASN A 111 13.62 1.54 -22.65
C ASN A 111 13.21 0.63 -21.50
N ASN A 112 11.91 0.49 -21.25
CA ASN A 112 11.37 -0.24 -20.09
C ASN A 112 11.58 -1.78 -20.13
N THR A 113 12.27 -2.29 -21.16
CA THR A 113 12.78 -3.66 -21.21
C THR A 113 14.22 -3.78 -20.74
N ASP A 114 14.95 -2.66 -20.64
CA ASP A 114 16.25 -2.58 -20.00
C ASP A 114 16.07 -2.39 -18.49
N ARG A 115 16.78 -3.21 -17.71
CA ARG A 115 16.59 -3.31 -16.26
C ARG A 115 17.90 -3.34 -15.52
N ILE A 116 17.94 -2.69 -14.36
CA ILE A 116 19.00 -2.85 -13.36
C ILE A 116 18.34 -3.33 -12.08
N SER A 117 18.77 -4.49 -11.56
CA SER A 117 18.23 -5.02 -10.31
C SER A 117 19.26 -5.64 -9.39
N ASP A 118 18.95 -5.67 -8.09
CA ASP A 118 19.71 -6.40 -7.07
C ASP A 118 21.16 -5.91 -6.84
N PHE A 119 21.44 -4.62 -7.00
CA PHE A 119 22.78 -4.04 -6.78
C PHE A 119 22.86 -3.23 -5.49
N GLU A 120 24.10 -3.06 -5.01
CA GLU A 120 24.47 -2.05 -4.02
C GLU A 120 25.40 -1.01 -4.67
N PHE A 121 25.15 0.27 -4.44
CA PHE A 121 25.92 1.39 -4.98
C PHE A 121 26.43 2.28 -3.86
N GLU A 122 27.76 2.47 -3.81
CA GLU A 122 28.45 3.34 -2.85
C GLU A 122 29.34 4.33 -3.60
N PHE A 123 28.93 5.59 -3.70
CA PHE A 123 29.57 6.58 -4.57
C PHE A 123 29.90 7.87 -3.83
N ASP A 124 31.19 8.01 -3.50
CA ASP A 124 31.74 9.24 -2.95
C ASP A 124 32.13 10.23 -4.04
N ALA A 125 31.88 11.51 -3.79
CA ALA A 125 32.29 12.56 -4.71
C ALA A 125 32.83 13.80 -4.01
N TYR A 126 34.11 14.09 -4.23
CA TYR A 126 34.73 15.34 -3.81
C TYR A 126 35.01 16.26 -5.01
N LEU A 127 34.12 17.23 -5.26
CA LEU A 127 34.08 18.05 -6.47
C LEU A 127 34.58 19.47 -6.19
N SER A 128 35.86 19.58 -5.83
CA SER A 128 36.42 20.89 -5.46
C SER A 128 36.31 22.00 -6.53
N TYR A 129 36.18 21.70 -7.83
CA TYR A 129 36.13 22.71 -8.90
C TYR A 129 35.38 22.29 -10.19
N SER A 130 34.43 21.36 -10.13
CA SER A 130 33.75 20.92 -11.36
C SER A 130 32.74 21.95 -11.86
N THR A 131 32.71 22.22 -13.16
CA THR A 131 31.64 23.00 -13.81
C THR A 131 30.56 22.12 -14.42
N THR A 132 30.64 20.79 -14.25
CA THR A 132 29.68 19.84 -14.83
C THR A 132 28.64 19.44 -13.80
N ILE A 133 27.36 19.55 -14.18
CA ILE A 133 26.20 19.33 -13.33
C ILE A 133 25.98 17.86 -12.91
N TYR A 134 26.74 16.92 -13.49
CA TYR A 134 26.46 15.47 -13.45
C TYR A 134 27.51 14.64 -12.70
N ASN A 135 28.02 15.16 -11.60
CA ASN A 135 29.08 14.51 -10.85
C ASN A 135 28.56 14.03 -9.49
N GLY A 136 29.03 12.87 -9.04
CA GLY A 136 28.55 12.23 -7.80
C GLY A 136 27.17 11.60 -7.94
N ILE A 137 26.85 11.11 -9.14
CA ILE A 137 25.59 10.40 -9.43
C ILE A 137 25.90 8.92 -9.60
N ALA A 138 25.22 8.02 -8.87
CA ALA A 138 25.42 6.59 -9.10
C ALA A 138 24.82 6.17 -10.46
N ILE A 139 23.57 6.53 -10.76
CA ILE A 139 22.93 6.25 -12.05
C ILE A 139 22.44 7.54 -12.71
N LEU A 140 22.99 7.84 -13.90
CA LEU A 140 22.50 8.92 -14.75
C LEU A 140 21.71 8.34 -15.92
N ILE A 141 20.44 8.72 -16.01
CA ILE A 141 19.53 8.41 -17.12
C ILE A 141 19.40 9.67 -17.96
N GLU A 142 19.95 9.69 -19.17
CA GLU A 142 19.83 10.83 -20.08
C GLU A 142 18.49 10.86 -20.81
N ASN A 143 18.13 12.06 -21.30
CA ASN A 143 16.97 12.25 -22.15
C ASN A 143 16.93 11.23 -23.31
N GLY A 144 15.79 10.54 -23.43
CA GLY A 144 15.54 9.49 -24.41
C GLY A 144 15.67 8.07 -23.85
N ALA A 145 16.41 7.86 -22.76
CA ALA A 145 16.44 6.56 -22.09
C ALA A 145 15.22 6.40 -21.16
N ALA A 146 14.71 5.17 -21.03
CA ALA A 146 13.54 4.85 -20.19
C ALA A 146 13.65 3.53 -19.40
N PRO A 147 14.72 3.27 -18.63
CA PRO A 147 14.97 1.98 -17.99
C PRO A 147 14.07 1.73 -16.76
N ILE A 148 14.09 0.48 -16.27
CA ILE A 148 13.60 0.10 -14.94
C ILE A 148 14.80 -0.08 -13.99
N ILE A 149 14.71 0.47 -12.78
CA ILE A 149 15.66 0.28 -11.68
C ILE A 149 14.87 -0.32 -10.52
N GLU A 150 15.24 -1.52 -10.07
CA GLU A 150 14.48 -2.25 -9.04
C GLU A 150 15.39 -2.93 -8.00
N ASP A 151 14.93 -3.14 -6.77
CA ASP A 151 15.62 -3.93 -5.73
C ASP A 151 17.08 -3.49 -5.43
N CYS A 152 17.38 -2.22 -5.63
CA CYS A 152 18.72 -1.65 -5.51
C CYS A 152 18.89 -0.85 -4.21
N ILE A 153 20.10 -0.89 -3.66
CA ILE A 153 20.50 -0.13 -2.47
C ILE A 153 21.52 0.91 -2.92
N PHE A 154 21.29 2.16 -2.54
CA PHE A 154 22.22 3.27 -2.68
C PHE A 154 22.57 3.72 -1.27
N SER A 155 23.84 3.67 -0.88
CA SER A 155 24.24 4.07 0.47
C SER A 155 25.59 4.74 0.57
N ASP A 156 25.84 5.33 1.74
CA ASP A 156 27.15 5.75 2.23
C ASP A 156 27.91 6.66 1.27
N ALA A 157 27.24 7.69 0.78
CA ALA A 157 27.82 8.63 -0.18
C ALA A 157 28.08 9.98 0.47
N TRP A 158 29.33 10.42 0.42
CA TRP A 158 29.73 11.78 0.77
C TRP A 158 29.93 12.61 -0.50
N ILE A 159 29.05 13.58 -0.74
CA ILE A 159 29.08 14.43 -1.92
C ILE A 159 29.37 15.88 -1.52
N VAL A 160 30.58 16.35 -1.81
CA VAL A 160 30.94 17.77 -1.71
C VAL A 160 30.95 18.36 -3.12
N GLY A 161 29.96 19.21 -3.39
CA GLY A 161 29.81 19.94 -4.65
C GLY A 161 30.43 21.33 -4.62
N ASN A 162 30.37 21.99 -5.77
CA ASN A 162 30.18 23.43 -5.81
C ASN A 162 28.77 23.69 -6.37
N ASN A 163 28.34 24.97 -6.36
CA ASN A 163 26.99 25.49 -6.67
C ASN A 163 26.29 25.05 -7.97
N TYR A 164 26.72 24.03 -8.69
CA TYR A 164 26.06 23.52 -9.89
C TYR A 164 25.92 22.00 -9.94
N ALA A 165 26.46 21.27 -8.96
CA ALA A 165 26.36 19.81 -8.96
C ALA A 165 24.95 19.37 -8.52
N CYS A 166 24.36 18.45 -9.30
CA CYS A 166 23.17 17.69 -8.94
C CYS A 166 23.63 16.26 -8.60
N GLY A 167 24.25 16.08 -7.44
CA GLY A 167 24.72 14.77 -6.99
C GLY A 167 23.63 14.08 -6.21
N GLY A 168 23.62 12.75 -6.31
CA GLY A 168 22.70 11.89 -5.57
C GLY A 168 22.73 10.45 -6.06
N ALA A 169 21.86 9.60 -5.55
CA ALA A 169 21.78 8.22 -5.99
C ALA A 169 21.44 8.13 -7.49
N ILE A 170 20.38 8.84 -7.92
CA ILE A 170 19.85 8.71 -9.28
C ILE A 170 19.50 10.10 -9.85
N PHE A 171 19.86 10.32 -11.12
CA PHE A 171 19.44 11.48 -11.89
C PHE A 171 18.67 11.05 -13.13
N CYS A 172 17.40 11.44 -13.21
CA CYS A 172 16.48 11.14 -14.30
C CYS A 172 16.30 12.35 -15.23
N ASP A 173 17.18 12.51 -16.23
CA ASP A 173 16.94 13.39 -17.38
C ASP A 173 16.06 12.71 -18.44
N GLY A 174 15.98 11.38 -18.45
CA GLY A 174 14.97 10.62 -19.19
C GLY A 174 13.87 10.12 -18.25
N PRO A 175 12.72 9.65 -18.78
CA PRO A 175 11.74 8.95 -17.96
C PRO A 175 12.33 7.68 -17.33
N ALA A 176 11.77 7.20 -16.23
CA ALA A 176 12.21 5.95 -15.60
C ALA A 176 11.11 5.33 -14.74
N ILE A 177 11.27 4.04 -14.43
CA ILE A 177 10.55 3.38 -13.33
C ILE A 177 11.59 2.99 -12.29
N ILE A 178 11.45 3.49 -11.08
CA ILE A 178 12.31 3.20 -9.93
C ILE A 178 11.44 2.53 -8.88
N ARG A 179 11.78 1.33 -8.43
CA ARG A 179 10.95 0.61 -7.47
C ARG A 179 11.69 -0.26 -6.49
N ASP A 180 11.10 -0.48 -5.32
CA ASP A 180 11.65 -1.41 -4.32
C ASP A 180 13.13 -1.10 -3.98
N CYS A 181 13.50 0.19 -4.07
CA CYS A 181 14.87 0.67 -3.87
C CYS A 181 15.00 1.37 -2.51
N THR A 182 16.18 1.24 -1.89
CA THR A 182 16.54 1.97 -0.68
C THR A 182 17.65 2.97 -1.00
N ILE A 183 17.45 4.23 -0.67
CA ILE A 183 18.43 5.31 -0.80
C ILE A 183 18.66 5.86 0.60
N LYS A 184 19.86 5.67 1.16
CA LYS A 184 20.10 5.99 2.56
C LYS A 184 21.49 6.46 2.90
N ASP A 185 21.64 7.17 4.01
CA ASP A 185 22.94 7.56 4.57
C ASP A 185 23.79 8.39 3.58
N PHE A 186 23.16 9.32 2.87
CA PHE A 186 23.88 10.26 2.00
C PHE A 186 24.11 11.58 2.71
N TYR A 187 25.31 12.12 2.54
CA TYR A 187 25.68 13.46 2.97
C TYR A 187 25.99 14.32 1.74
N SER A 188 25.29 15.44 1.58
CA SER A 188 25.60 16.43 0.55
C SER A 188 25.96 17.81 1.12
N GLN A 189 26.93 18.46 0.49
CA GLN A 189 27.39 19.80 0.85
C GLN A 189 27.58 20.65 -0.42
N GLU A 190 27.05 21.88 -0.40
CA GLU A 190 27.11 22.85 -1.50
C GLU A 190 26.46 22.40 -2.84
N MET A 191 25.46 21.54 -2.78
CA MET A 191 24.76 21.03 -3.96
C MET A 191 23.50 21.83 -4.27
N ILE A 192 23.06 21.82 -5.53
CA ILE A 192 21.74 22.32 -5.93
C ILE A 192 20.73 21.16 -6.04
N GLY A 193 21.20 19.95 -6.40
CA GLY A 193 20.32 18.81 -6.63
C GLY A 193 19.94 18.01 -5.38
N GLY A 194 18.90 17.19 -5.51
CA GLY A 194 18.46 16.26 -4.48
C GLY A 194 19.51 15.20 -4.20
N THR A 195 19.96 15.15 -2.94
CA THR A 195 20.90 14.16 -2.40
C THR A 195 20.48 12.72 -2.71
N GLY A 196 19.18 12.41 -2.69
CA GLY A 196 18.65 11.10 -3.06
C GLY A 196 18.39 11.00 -4.57
N LEU A 197 17.29 11.62 -5.02
CA LEU A 197 16.78 11.49 -6.37
C LEU A 197 16.54 12.86 -7.01
N THR A 198 16.99 13.02 -8.26
CA THR A 198 16.67 14.20 -9.08
C THR A 198 15.88 13.79 -10.32
N ILE A 199 14.74 14.44 -10.58
CA ILE A 199 13.81 14.11 -11.67
C ILE A 199 13.61 15.32 -12.59
N LYS A 200 13.70 15.09 -13.90
CA LYS A 200 13.39 16.09 -14.93
C LYS A 200 12.40 15.60 -15.99
N ASN A 201 12.11 14.32 -16.09
CA ASN A 201 11.11 13.82 -17.03
C ASN A 201 10.27 12.71 -16.38
N GLY A 202 9.11 12.43 -16.98
CA GLY A 202 8.07 11.58 -16.39
C GLY A 202 8.62 10.30 -15.78
N THR A 203 8.57 10.20 -14.46
CA THR A 203 9.21 9.14 -13.68
C THR A 203 8.22 8.60 -12.67
N THR A 204 8.17 7.26 -12.58
CA THR A 204 7.45 6.57 -11.53
C THR A 204 8.45 6.09 -10.48
N VAL A 205 8.19 6.41 -9.23
CA VAL A 205 8.90 5.92 -8.04
C VAL A 205 7.90 5.17 -7.19
N GLU A 206 8.13 3.89 -6.91
CA GLU A 206 7.19 3.07 -6.13
C GLU A 206 7.88 2.20 -5.08
N ASN A 207 7.31 2.08 -3.89
CA ASN A 207 7.85 1.21 -2.83
C ASN A 207 9.32 1.51 -2.46
N CYS A 208 9.74 2.77 -2.58
CA CYS A 208 11.12 3.19 -2.26
C CYS A 208 11.25 3.75 -0.85
N ILE A 209 12.43 3.57 -0.24
CA ILE A 209 12.78 4.14 1.06
C ILE A 209 13.87 5.19 0.88
N PHE A 210 13.67 6.37 1.46
CA PHE A 210 14.61 7.49 1.52
C PHE A 210 14.91 7.79 2.98
N GLU A 211 16.10 7.42 3.45
CA GLU A 211 16.40 7.39 4.89
C GLU A 211 17.71 8.13 5.21
N ASN A 212 17.73 8.94 6.27
CA ASN A 212 18.95 9.57 6.78
C ASN A 212 19.74 10.35 5.71
N LEU A 213 19.04 11.02 4.80
CA LEU A 213 19.66 11.87 3.80
C LEU A 213 19.87 13.26 4.40
N TYR A 214 21.09 13.77 4.32
CA TYR A 214 21.46 15.04 4.95
C TYR A 214 22.06 15.99 3.92
N SER A 215 21.60 17.24 3.92
CA SER A 215 22.16 18.30 3.07
C SER A 215 22.50 19.58 3.84
N THR A 216 23.68 20.15 3.58
CA THR A 216 24.10 21.44 4.14
C THR A 216 24.33 22.52 3.11
N TYR A 217 23.96 23.74 3.49
CA TYR A 217 24.31 24.95 2.76
C TYR A 217 25.79 25.32 2.90
N CYS A 218 26.40 25.85 1.82
CA CYS A 218 27.65 26.60 1.92
C CYS A 218 27.40 28.10 1.83
N ALA A 219 27.89 28.81 2.86
CA ALA A 219 27.90 30.25 2.99
C ALA A 219 28.55 30.94 1.75
N GLY A 220 27.73 31.36 0.78
CA GLY A 220 28.20 32.21 -0.32
C GLY A 220 27.40 32.18 -1.62
N SER A 221 26.53 31.19 -1.85
CA SER A 221 25.74 31.10 -3.08
C SER A 221 24.29 31.52 -2.86
N ARG A 222 23.73 32.29 -3.80
CA ARG A 222 22.30 32.71 -3.76
C ARG A 222 21.33 31.58 -4.12
N THR A 223 21.83 30.36 -4.27
CA THR A 223 21.11 29.16 -4.74
C THR A 223 21.59 28.01 -3.86
N GLY A 224 21.11 27.94 -2.62
CA GLY A 224 21.40 26.84 -1.69
C GLY A 224 20.85 25.50 -2.17
N PRO A 225 20.97 24.42 -1.37
CA PRO A 225 20.38 23.12 -1.71
C PRO A 225 18.86 23.22 -1.87
N VAL A 226 18.37 22.54 -2.89
CA VAL A 226 17.02 22.73 -3.44
C VAL A 226 16.25 21.40 -3.36
N GLY A 227 16.39 20.63 -2.29
CA GLY A 227 15.82 19.27 -2.17
C GLY A 227 16.81 18.30 -1.51
N VAL A 228 16.34 17.40 -0.65
CA VAL A 228 17.20 16.36 -0.05
C VAL A 228 16.85 14.99 -0.60
N ALA A 229 15.65 14.51 -0.33
CA ALA A 229 15.23 13.19 -0.78
C ALA A 229 14.86 13.21 -2.27
N VAL A 230 14.05 14.19 -2.68
CA VAL A 230 13.61 14.33 -4.07
C VAL A 230 13.69 15.78 -4.52
N TYR A 231 14.28 15.97 -5.70
CA TYR A 231 14.27 17.26 -6.40
C TYR A 231 13.68 17.11 -7.81
N ILE A 232 12.57 17.80 -8.06
CA ILE A 232 11.94 17.90 -9.38
C ILE A 232 12.34 19.23 -10.02
N LEU A 233 13.06 19.14 -11.15
CA LEU A 233 13.72 20.26 -11.84
C LEU A 233 12.75 21.12 -12.68
N PRO A 234 13.06 22.41 -12.93
CA PRO A 234 12.33 23.22 -13.91
C PRO A 234 12.38 22.59 -15.31
N SER A 235 11.41 22.96 -16.14
CA SER A 235 11.23 22.34 -17.47
C SER A 235 11.04 20.83 -17.45
N THR A 236 10.51 20.28 -16.35
CA THR A 236 10.12 18.87 -16.30
C THR A 236 8.97 18.59 -17.27
N SER A 237 9.04 17.48 -18.01
CA SER A 237 7.96 17.05 -18.92
C SER A 237 7.50 15.62 -18.67
N GLY A 238 6.20 15.38 -18.79
CA GLY A 238 5.57 14.08 -18.51
C GLY A 238 5.33 13.85 -17.02
N ASP A 239 4.27 13.13 -16.71
CA ASP A 239 3.76 13.00 -15.34
C ASP A 239 4.75 12.28 -14.41
N ILE A 240 4.81 12.75 -13.17
CA ILE A 240 5.65 12.17 -12.12
C ILE A 240 4.73 11.52 -11.10
N ASN A 241 5.01 10.27 -10.75
CA ASN A 241 4.22 9.50 -9.79
C ASN A 241 5.16 8.94 -8.71
N ILE A 242 4.98 9.35 -7.46
CA ILE A 242 5.74 8.87 -6.31
C ILE A 242 4.74 8.22 -5.35
N LYS A 243 4.83 6.91 -5.16
CA LYS A 243 3.82 6.18 -4.39
C LYS A 243 4.38 5.10 -3.50
N ASN A 244 3.70 4.82 -2.38
CA ASN A 244 4.13 3.79 -1.43
C ASN A 244 5.57 4.00 -0.94
N CYS A 245 6.05 5.25 -0.90
CA CYS A 245 7.40 5.57 -0.47
C CYS A 245 7.44 5.98 1.00
N ILE A 246 8.55 5.66 1.66
CA ILE A 246 8.84 6.07 3.03
C ILE A 246 10.01 7.05 3.00
N PHE A 247 9.79 8.23 3.57
CA PHE A 247 10.78 9.26 3.82
C PHE A 247 10.96 9.34 5.34
N SER A 248 12.16 9.03 5.82
CA SER A 248 12.45 9.02 7.25
C SER A 248 13.80 9.63 7.59
N GLY A 249 13.83 10.53 8.59
CA GLY A 249 15.08 11.03 9.16
C GLY A 249 15.90 11.90 8.21
N ASN A 250 15.29 12.50 7.18
CA ASN A 250 16.05 13.37 6.26
C ASN A 250 16.14 14.79 6.82
N GLU A 251 17.26 15.45 6.53
CA GLU A 251 17.61 16.73 7.15
C GLU A 251 18.18 17.71 6.12
N ILE A 252 17.76 18.98 6.23
CA ILE A 252 18.35 20.07 5.46
C ILE A 252 18.71 21.26 6.35
N GLU A 253 20.01 21.49 6.50
CA GLU A 253 20.57 22.67 7.16
C GLU A 253 20.85 23.79 6.14
N SER A 254 19.79 24.35 5.55
CA SER A 254 19.92 25.45 4.59
C SER A 254 18.99 26.62 4.89
N LEU A 255 19.49 27.84 4.70
CA LEU A 255 18.69 29.04 4.82
C LEU A 255 18.00 29.34 3.49
N GLY A 256 16.66 29.33 3.46
CA GLY A 256 15.87 29.80 2.32
C GLY A 256 14.80 28.82 1.86
N ASP A 257 14.51 28.90 0.56
CA ASP A 257 13.48 28.16 -0.16
C ASP A 257 13.91 26.70 -0.37
N THR A 258 13.79 25.87 0.67
CA THR A 258 14.28 24.48 0.67
C THR A 258 13.24 23.50 1.19
N GLY A 259 13.26 22.27 0.68
CA GLY A 259 12.46 21.18 1.23
C GLY A 259 13.15 19.82 1.21
N ILE A 260 12.60 18.85 1.94
CA ILE A 260 12.98 17.44 1.80
C ILE A 260 12.60 16.96 0.39
N ILE A 261 11.38 17.30 0.00
CA ILE A 261 10.86 17.26 -1.36
C ILE A 261 10.83 18.70 -1.88
N TYR A 262 11.51 18.95 -3.00
CA TYR A 262 11.40 20.23 -3.69
C TYR A 262 10.88 20.02 -5.10
N ILE A 263 9.91 20.85 -5.46
CA ILE A 263 9.19 20.75 -6.72
C ILE A 263 9.24 22.10 -7.44
N GLU A 264 9.87 22.14 -8.61
CA GLU A 264 9.82 23.29 -9.52
C GLU A 264 9.44 22.83 -10.94
N ALA A 265 8.24 23.16 -11.39
CA ALA A 265 7.66 22.63 -12.65
C ALA A 265 7.05 23.75 -13.52
N ASP A 266 7.93 24.65 -13.99
CA ASP A 266 7.58 25.97 -14.51
C ASP A 266 7.15 26.06 -15.98
N THR A 267 7.29 25.00 -16.78
CA THR A 267 7.23 25.18 -18.25
C THR A 267 6.48 24.14 -19.08
N ASN A 268 5.84 23.10 -18.52
CA ASN A 268 5.18 22.07 -19.34
C ASN A 268 3.82 21.55 -18.83
N ASN A 269 3.16 22.19 -17.85
CA ASN A 269 1.89 21.71 -17.29
C ASN A 269 1.98 20.22 -16.89
N THR A 270 3.07 19.87 -16.21
CA THR A 270 3.34 18.51 -15.74
C THR A 270 2.59 18.28 -14.45
N ASP A 271 1.88 17.16 -14.37
CA ASP A 271 1.21 16.74 -13.15
C ASP A 271 2.12 15.84 -12.31
N ILE A 272 2.06 16.04 -11.00
CA ILE A 272 2.94 15.44 -10.00
C ILE A 272 2.05 14.85 -8.92
N TYR A 273 2.13 13.53 -8.75
CA TYR A 273 1.28 12.77 -7.85
C TYR A 273 2.13 12.11 -6.77
N PHE A 274 1.82 12.42 -5.52
CA PHE A 274 2.27 11.71 -4.34
C PHE A 274 1.08 10.95 -3.76
N THR A 275 1.13 9.61 -3.77
CA THR A 275 0.04 8.76 -3.29
C THR A 275 0.54 7.75 -2.29
N ASN A 276 -0.13 7.56 -1.15
CA ASN A 276 0.23 6.53 -0.18
C ASN A 276 1.71 6.69 0.29
N ASN A 277 2.16 7.87 0.70
CA ASN A 277 3.54 8.06 1.16
C ASN A 277 3.59 8.37 2.66
N ILE A 278 4.71 8.03 3.30
CA ILE A 278 4.98 8.37 4.70
C ILE A 278 6.16 9.33 4.78
N PHE A 279 6.00 10.41 5.53
CA PHE A 279 7.05 11.38 5.87
C PHE A 279 7.14 11.47 7.39
N THR A 280 8.29 11.07 7.95
CA THR A 280 8.48 11.04 9.40
C THR A 280 9.90 11.34 9.83
N ASP A 281 10.07 11.88 11.04
CA ASP A 281 11.37 12.31 11.57
C ASP A 281 12.11 13.28 10.62
N GLU A 282 11.39 14.00 9.76
CA GLU A 282 11.97 14.93 8.80
C GLU A 282 12.39 16.21 9.51
N THR A 283 13.59 16.71 9.26
CA THR A 283 14.11 17.93 9.92
C THR A 283 14.48 19.03 8.90
N PRO A 284 13.48 19.61 8.20
CA PRO A 284 13.72 20.71 7.30
C PRO A 284 13.94 22.04 8.04
N ASN A 285 14.94 22.81 7.59
CA ASN A 285 15.04 24.24 7.92
C ASN A 285 14.06 25.13 7.11
N GLY A 286 13.20 24.51 6.29
CA GLY A 286 12.16 25.16 5.49
C GLY A 286 10.83 24.41 5.62
N SER A 287 10.52 23.56 4.63
CA SER A 287 9.34 22.68 4.68
C SER A 287 9.66 21.23 4.31
N ILE A 288 8.77 20.29 4.59
CA ILE A 288 8.89 18.93 4.08
C ILE A 288 8.75 18.97 2.56
N VAL A 289 7.69 19.62 2.08
CA VAL A 289 7.39 19.84 0.67
C VAL A 289 7.51 21.32 0.34
N TYR A 290 8.39 21.65 -0.59
CA TYR A 290 8.53 23.00 -1.14
C TYR A 290 8.09 23.00 -2.61
N CYS A 291 7.06 23.76 -2.94
CA CYS A 291 6.51 23.88 -4.29
C CYS A 291 6.76 25.27 -4.86
N LYS A 292 7.29 25.34 -6.08
CA LYS A 292 7.62 26.60 -6.75
C LYS A 292 7.23 26.60 -8.22
N ASN A 293 6.60 27.68 -8.69
CA ASN A 293 6.26 27.87 -10.09
C ASN A 293 5.54 26.66 -10.72
N ILE A 294 4.65 25.97 -9.99
CA ILE A 294 3.95 24.81 -10.54
C ILE A 294 2.95 25.27 -11.59
N THR A 295 3.11 24.78 -12.82
CA THR A 295 2.20 25.08 -13.94
C THR A 295 1.16 23.99 -14.22
N GLY A 296 1.38 22.76 -13.76
CA GLY A 296 0.39 21.68 -13.76
C GLY A 296 -0.20 21.48 -12.36
N ILE A 297 -0.53 20.23 -12.01
CA ILE A 297 -1.03 19.87 -10.67
C ILE A 297 0.09 19.28 -9.81
N ALA A 298 0.14 19.63 -8.53
CA ALA A 298 0.84 18.84 -7.51
C ALA A 298 -0.16 18.31 -6.47
N SER A 299 -0.38 17.00 -6.46
CA SER A 299 -1.39 16.32 -5.65
C SER A 299 -0.75 15.40 -4.63
N PHE A 300 -1.19 15.49 -3.39
CA PHE A 300 -0.80 14.61 -2.29
C PHE A 300 -2.05 13.90 -1.76
N VAL A 301 -2.14 12.58 -1.94
CA VAL A 301 -3.32 11.81 -1.54
C VAL A 301 -2.87 10.65 -0.67
N ASN A 302 -3.61 10.33 0.39
CA ASN A 302 -3.29 9.22 1.30
C ASN A 302 -1.88 9.28 1.89
N CYS A 303 -1.30 10.47 2.02
CA CYS A 303 0.03 10.63 2.61
C CYS A 303 -0.08 10.91 4.11
N ALA A 304 0.80 10.29 4.91
CA ALA A 304 0.96 10.56 6.33
C ALA A 304 2.20 11.43 6.56
N PHE A 305 2.02 12.53 7.29
CA PHE A 305 3.09 13.43 7.74
C PHE A 305 3.07 13.48 9.26
N TYR A 306 4.01 12.82 9.94
CA TYR A 306 4.03 12.78 11.40
C TYR A 306 5.44 12.81 11.99
N ASP A 307 5.59 13.27 13.24
CA ASP A 307 6.88 13.42 13.93
C ASP A 307 7.91 14.25 13.14
N ASN A 308 7.45 15.24 12.37
CA ASN A 308 8.32 16.07 11.54
C ASN A 308 8.64 17.40 12.21
N GLY A 309 9.80 17.96 11.91
CA GLY A 309 10.13 19.34 12.21
C GLY A 309 9.68 20.31 11.10
N GLY A 310 9.50 21.57 11.48
CA GLY A 310 9.31 22.66 10.51
C GLY A 310 7.87 22.80 10.03
N SER A 311 7.67 23.01 8.73
CA SER A 311 6.34 23.14 8.13
C SER A 311 6.13 22.06 7.09
N ILE A 312 4.90 21.56 6.91
CA ILE A 312 4.67 20.50 5.92
C ILE A 312 4.82 21.04 4.50
N PHE A 313 4.05 22.09 4.17
CA PHE A 313 4.02 22.67 2.83
C PHE A 313 4.49 24.13 2.85
N SER A 314 5.31 24.48 1.87
CA SER A 314 5.62 25.87 1.51
C SER A 314 5.40 26.06 0.02
N ILE A 315 4.55 27.01 -0.35
CA ILE A 315 4.10 27.20 -1.72
C ILE A 315 4.45 28.62 -2.19
N ASP A 316 5.26 28.69 -3.24
CA ASP A 316 5.66 29.94 -3.88
C ASP A 316 5.24 29.97 -5.36
N TYR A 317 4.57 31.05 -5.78
CA TYR A 317 4.07 31.27 -7.14
C TYR A 317 3.34 30.07 -7.79
N SER A 318 2.57 29.31 -7.01
CA SER A 318 1.85 28.12 -7.48
C SER A 318 0.40 28.17 -6.99
N ASN A 319 -0.55 27.78 -7.84
CA ASN A 319 -1.99 27.85 -7.51
C ASN A 319 -2.66 26.46 -7.42
N ASP A 320 -2.03 25.42 -7.93
CA ASP A 320 -2.63 24.10 -8.12
C ASP A 320 -1.88 23.01 -7.32
N VAL A 321 -1.71 23.28 -6.02
CA VAL A 321 -1.16 22.34 -5.05
C VAL A 321 -2.26 21.99 -4.05
N PHE A 322 -2.60 20.72 -3.90
CA PHE A 322 -3.58 20.27 -2.91
C PHE A 322 -3.16 18.96 -2.27
N ALA A 323 -3.67 18.73 -1.05
CA ALA A 323 -3.61 17.42 -0.42
C ALA A 323 -4.99 17.08 0.11
N ASP A 324 -5.37 15.81 0.01
CA ASP A 324 -6.63 15.30 0.50
C ASP A 324 -6.45 13.87 1.01
N TYR A 325 -7.29 13.43 1.94
CA TYR A 325 -7.15 12.13 2.60
C TYR A 325 -5.74 11.91 3.20
N CYS A 326 -5.08 12.99 3.61
CA CYS A 326 -3.78 12.95 4.28
C CYS A 326 -3.93 13.02 5.79
N LEU A 327 -2.95 12.49 6.53
CA LEU A 327 -2.85 12.67 7.97
C LEU A 327 -1.70 13.63 8.31
N THR A 328 -1.93 14.50 9.29
CA THR A 328 -0.90 15.25 10.00
C THR A 328 -1.09 15.19 11.52
N ASP A 329 -0.01 15.02 12.26
CA ASP A 329 0.00 15.12 13.73
C ASP A 329 0.32 16.55 14.22
N GLU A 330 0.82 17.41 13.33
CA GLU A 330 1.12 18.80 13.61
C GLU A 330 0.13 19.78 12.97
N SER A 331 -0.28 20.79 13.75
CA SER A 331 -1.04 21.97 13.27
C SER A 331 -0.28 22.86 12.27
N GLY A 332 0.97 22.52 11.95
CA GLY A 332 1.93 23.31 11.18
C GLY A 332 1.80 23.19 9.66
N TYR A 333 0.61 23.38 9.10
CA TYR A 333 0.52 23.68 7.67
C TYR A 333 1.23 24.99 7.40
N GLY A 334 2.28 24.95 6.58
CA GLY A 334 3.08 26.14 6.31
C GLY A 334 2.32 27.22 5.55
N TYR A 335 3.04 28.28 5.19
CA TYR A 335 2.47 29.48 4.59
C TYR A 335 1.70 29.16 3.29
N ASN A 336 0.48 29.71 3.18
CA ASN A 336 -0.38 29.68 1.99
C ASN A 336 -0.96 28.30 1.59
N TYR A 337 -1.05 27.37 2.52
CA TYR A 337 -1.68 26.07 2.28
C TYR A 337 -2.89 25.85 3.19
N THR A 338 -3.91 25.16 2.68
CA THR A 338 -5.08 24.72 3.46
C THR A 338 -5.33 23.25 3.10
N PRO A 339 -5.35 22.34 4.08
CA PRO A 339 -5.60 20.92 3.80
C PRO A 339 -7.00 20.69 3.23
N GLY A 340 -7.15 19.59 2.50
CA GLY A 340 -8.44 19.07 2.06
C GLY A 340 -9.36 18.76 3.23
N ALA A 341 -10.67 18.73 2.96
CA ALA A 341 -11.68 18.50 3.99
C ALA A 341 -11.64 17.08 4.57
N ASN A 342 -11.05 16.13 3.85
CA ASN A 342 -10.96 14.73 4.26
C ASN A 342 -9.61 14.40 4.93
N CYS A 343 -8.76 15.40 5.18
CA CYS A 343 -7.52 15.20 5.91
C CYS A 343 -7.77 15.02 7.42
N LEU A 344 -7.01 14.11 8.05
CA LEU A 344 -6.94 13.96 9.50
C LEU A 344 -5.89 14.93 10.05
N ILE A 345 -6.30 15.81 10.96
CA ILE A 345 -5.48 16.93 11.45
C ILE A 345 -5.26 16.82 12.95
N ASP A 346 -4.03 17.06 13.40
CA ASP A 346 -3.62 16.92 14.81
C ASP A 346 -3.87 15.51 15.35
N THR A 347 -3.61 14.50 14.51
CA THR A 347 -3.87 13.08 14.79
C THR A 347 -2.56 12.28 14.70
N ASP A 348 -2.22 11.53 15.75
CA ASP A 348 -1.14 10.54 15.72
C ASP A 348 -1.56 9.38 14.79
N PRO A 349 -0.73 8.99 13.79
CA PRO A 349 -1.10 7.90 12.90
C PRO A 349 -1.03 6.52 13.55
N GLU A 350 -0.45 6.37 14.73
CA GLU A 350 -0.36 5.09 15.45
C GLU A 350 0.25 3.99 14.56
N LEU A 351 1.45 4.26 14.03
CA LEU A 351 2.17 3.32 13.17
C LEU A 351 3.20 2.51 13.96
N ASN A 352 3.48 1.31 13.49
CA ASN A 352 4.60 0.52 14.01
C ASN A 352 5.92 1.22 13.68
N SER A 353 6.66 1.66 14.71
CA SER A 353 7.95 2.36 14.56
C SER A 353 9.03 1.67 13.72
N THR A 354 8.91 0.36 13.43
CA THR A 354 9.88 -0.38 12.61
C THR A 354 9.36 -0.71 11.23
N THR A 355 8.09 -1.07 11.10
CA THR A 355 7.50 -1.51 9.83
C THR A 355 6.66 -0.45 9.14
N TYR A 356 6.35 0.65 9.82
CA TYR A 356 5.47 1.73 9.37
C TYR A 356 4.03 1.29 9.06
N GLN A 357 3.67 0.04 9.42
CA GLN A 357 2.34 -0.49 9.28
C GLN A 357 1.40 0.12 10.33
N PRO A 358 0.19 0.59 9.97
CA PRO A 358 -0.86 0.96 10.91
C PRO A 358 -1.07 -0.12 11.97
N ILE A 359 -1.01 0.25 13.26
CA ILE A 359 -1.20 -0.74 14.32
C ILE A 359 -2.69 -1.02 14.53
N TRP A 360 -2.99 -2.28 14.76
CA TRP A 360 -4.30 -2.73 15.23
C TRP A 360 -4.07 -3.77 16.31
N THR A 361 -4.32 -3.37 17.55
CA THR A 361 -4.01 -4.10 18.77
C THR A 361 -5.18 -3.99 19.75
N SER A 362 -5.14 -4.73 20.85
CA SER A 362 -6.19 -4.68 21.87
C SER A 362 -6.35 -3.34 22.57
N THR A 363 -5.42 -2.40 22.40
CA THR A 363 -5.47 -1.10 23.06
C THR A 363 -5.41 0.09 22.10
N ALA A 364 -5.23 -0.15 20.80
CA ALA A 364 -5.13 0.91 19.81
C ALA A 364 -5.46 0.36 18.41
N LYS A 365 -6.28 1.12 17.68
CA LYS A 365 -6.53 0.98 16.24
C LYS A 365 -6.11 2.27 15.57
N SER A 366 -5.22 2.17 14.59
CA SER A 366 -4.71 3.33 13.89
C SER A 366 -5.83 4.07 13.15
N PRO A 367 -5.90 5.41 13.24
CA PRO A 367 -6.85 6.22 12.50
C PRO A 367 -6.52 6.28 10.99
N CYS A 368 -5.40 5.71 10.55
CA CYS A 368 -5.07 5.59 9.14
C CYS A 368 -5.84 4.46 8.45
N ILE A 369 -6.36 3.50 9.22
CA ILE A 369 -7.01 2.30 8.68
C ILE A 369 -8.32 2.69 7.99
N ASP A 370 -8.50 2.25 6.74
CA ASP A 370 -9.67 2.52 5.88
C ASP A 370 -10.07 4.00 5.75
N SER A 371 -9.15 4.92 6.02
CA SER A 371 -9.44 6.36 6.09
C SER A 371 -8.96 7.16 4.88
N GLY A 372 -8.28 6.51 3.92
CA GLY A 372 -7.77 7.13 2.70
C GLY A 372 -8.86 7.45 1.66
N ASP A 373 -8.50 7.72 0.41
CA ASP A 373 -9.43 8.03 -0.67
C ASP A 373 -10.39 6.83 -0.92
N PRO A 374 -11.72 7.00 -0.81
CA PRO A 374 -12.70 5.92 -0.98
C PRO A 374 -12.76 5.36 -2.42
N THR A 375 -12.11 6.00 -3.38
CA THR A 375 -11.97 5.49 -4.75
C THR A 375 -10.77 4.56 -4.94
N LEU A 376 -9.91 4.46 -3.92
CA LEU A 376 -8.75 3.60 -3.87
C LEU A 376 -8.99 2.45 -2.89
N THR A 377 -8.41 1.29 -3.18
CA THR A 377 -8.56 0.09 -2.36
C THR A 377 -7.23 -0.59 -2.13
N ASP A 378 -7.05 -1.15 -0.94
CA ASP A 378 -5.89 -1.96 -0.60
C ASP A 378 -6.00 -3.38 -1.21
N ASN A 379 -4.96 -4.18 -1.03
CA ASN A 379 -4.85 -5.50 -1.65
C ASN A 379 -5.90 -6.51 -1.13
N ASP A 380 -6.44 -6.30 0.07
CA ASP A 380 -7.54 -7.07 0.65
C ASP A 380 -8.92 -6.56 0.21
N GLY A 381 -8.97 -5.51 -0.59
CA GLY A 381 -10.18 -4.95 -1.18
C GLY A 381 -10.93 -3.99 -0.25
N THR A 382 -10.38 -3.65 0.92
CA THR A 382 -10.90 -2.58 1.76
C THR A 382 -10.54 -1.22 1.18
N ARG A 383 -11.13 -0.15 1.73
CA ARG A 383 -10.77 1.23 1.38
C ARG A 383 -9.29 1.44 1.70
N SER A 384 -8.58 2.18 0.85
CA SER A 384 -7.14 2.37 1.07
C SER A 384 -6.83 3.00 2.42
N ASP A 385 -5.79 2.51 3.08
CA ASP A 385 -5.21 3.16 4.25
C ASP A 385 -4.47 4.47 3.89
N ILE A 386 -4.30 5.34 4.88
CA ILE A 386 -3.39 6.49 4.78
C ILE A 386 -1.96 6.02 5.10
N GLY A 387 -1.02 6.27 4.18
CA GLY A 387 0.39 5.92 4.33
C GLY A 387 0.86 4.91 3.28
N ALA A 388 2.11 4.45 3.42
CA ALA A 388 2.81 3.63 2.42
C ALA A 388 2.67 2.13 2.61
N VAL A 389 2.26 1.70 3.81
CA VAL A 389 2.16 0.31 4.21
C VAL A 389 0.74 0.06 4.69
N CYS A 390 0.03 -0.87 4.05
CA CYS A 390 -1.31 -1.25 4.47
C CYS A 390 -1.29 -1.93 5.84
N ALA A 391 -2.40 -1.81 6.55
CA ALA A 391 -2.71 -2.48 7.78
C ALA A 391 -2.70 -4.00 7.62
N ILE A 392 -2.93 -4.70 8.72
CA ILE A 392 -3.14 -6.14 8.67
C ILE A 392 -4.38 -6.46 7.83
N THR A 393 -4.29 -7.51 7.01
CA THR A 393 -5.40 -7.93 6.17
C THR A 393 -6.64 -8.19 7.02
N HIS A 394 -7.72 -7.51 6.66
CA HIS A 394 -8.99 -7.58 7.36
C HIS A 394 -10.13 -7.50 6.34
N LYS A 395 -11.36 -7.28 6.81
CA LYS A 395 -12.55 -7.21 5.96
C LYS A 395 -13.32 -5.94 6.24
N TYR A 396 -13.86 -5.39 5.17
CA TYR A 396 -14.75 -4.24 5.15
C TYR A 396 -16.13 -4.69 4.68
N ASP A 397 -17.13 -4.56 5.55
CA ASP A 397 -18.52 -4.91 5.26
C ASP A 397 -19.38 -3.64 5.29
N LEU A 398 -19.93 -3.23 4.14
CA LEU A 398 -20.90 -2.13 4.03
C LEU A 398 -22.32 -2.67 4.26
N ILE A 399 -23.03 -2.09 5.22
CA ILE A 399 -24.39 -2.48 5.58
C ILE A 399 -25.38 -1.41 5.11
N GLU A 400 -26.22 -1.77 4.14
CA GLU A 400 -27.32 -0.93 3.66
C GLU A 400 -28.62 -1.25 4.42
N LEU A 401 -29.19 -0.24 5.08
CA LEU A 401 -30.44 -0.33 5.83
C LEU A 401 -31.59 0.37 5.08
N PRO A 402 -32.79 -0.24 5.03
CA PRO A 402 -33.86 0.21 4.15
C PRO A 402 -34.63 1.42 4.70
N ASP A 403 -35.19 2.22 3.78
CA ASP A 403 -36.21 3.23 4.11
C ASP A 403 -37.44 2.56 4.75
N PRO A 404 -38.14 3.20 5.71
CA PRO A 404 -39.31 2.63 6.37
C PRO A 404 -40.46 2.19 5.45
N SER A 405 -40.51 2.68 4.22
CA SER A 405 -41.48 2.27 3.20
C SER A 405 -41.17 0.91 2.57
N GLU A 406 -39.93 0.42 2.68
CA GLU A 406 -39.48 -0.89 2.23
C GLU A 406 -39.50 -1.88 3.40
N ASP A 407 -40.22 -2.99 3.25
CA ASP A 407 -40.40 -4.02 4.29
C ASP A 407 -40.80 -3.48 5.68
N ASN A 408 -41.45 -2.30 5.71
CA ASN A 408 -41.80 -1.58 6.94
C ASN A 408 -40.56 -1.27 7.81
N GLY A 409 -39.44 -0.94 7.17
CA GLY A 409 -38.15 -0.59 7.79
C GLY A 409 -37.40 -1.77 8.40
N TYR A 410 -37.87 -3.02 8.20
CA TYR A 410 -37.21 -4.18 8.77
C TYR A 410 -36.07 -4.69 7.91
N LYS A 411 -34.93 -4.98 8.54
CA LYS A 411 -33.79 -5.65 7.91
C LYS A 411 -33.17 -6.68 8.83
N TRP A 412 -33.00 -7.90 8.34
CA TRP A 412 -32.39 -9.01 9.08
C TRP A 412 -30.96 -9.16 8.57
N VAL A 413 -29.99 -9.07 9.48
CA VAL A 413 -28.56 -9.11 9.13
C VAL A 413 -27.79 -9.94 10.14
N SER A 414 -26.56 -10.28 9.78
CA SER A 414 -25.51 -10.72 10.69
C SER A 414 -24.25 -9.91 10.42
N PHE A 415 -23.30 -9.97 11.33
CA PHE A 415 -22.01 -9.28 11.21
C PHE A 415 -20.86 -10.29 11.19
N PRO A 416 -20.64 -11.03 10.09
CA PRO A 416 -19.61 -12.06 10.06
C PRO A 416 -18.18 -11.54 10.30
N SER A 417 -17.95 -10.24 10.06
CA SER A 417 -16.74 -9.52 10.43
C SER A 417 -17.07 -8.53 11.54
N LEU A 418 -16.24 -8.50 12.57
CA LEU A 418 -16.27 -7.50 13.65
C LEU A 418 -14.83 -7.21 14.07
N ASP A 419 -14.59 -6.03 14.63
CA ASP A 419 -13.34 -5.72 15.31
C ASP A 419 -13.29 -6.47 16.65
N VAL A 420 -12.75 -7.68 16.61
CA VAL A 420 -12.51 -8.51 17.79
C VAL A 420 -11.07 -8.36 18.32
N VAL A 421 -10.34 -7.38 17.79
CA VAL A 421 -8.94 -7.13 18.16
C VAL A 421 -8.88 -6.02 19.18
N LEU A 422 -9.46 -4.84 18.91
CA LEU A 422 -9.51 -3.73 19.83
C LEU A 422 -10.58 -3.99 20.92
N ASP A 423 -10.19 -3.80 22.19
CA ASP A 423 -11.07 -4.10 23.31
C ASP A 423 -12.37 -3.28 23.22
N ASP A 424 -13.51 -3.95 23.41
CA ASP A 424 -14.86 -3.40 23.40
C ASP A 424 -15.35 -2.83 22.04
N GLU A 425 -14.60 -2.93 20.93
CA GLU A 425 -15.10 -2.46 19.61
C GLU A 425 -16.20 -3.35 18.99
N ASP A 426 -16.41 -4.55 19.52
CA ASP A 426 -17.50 -5.42 19.10
C ASP A 426 -18.78 -5.27 19.96
N ILE A 427 -18.85 -4.25 20.82
CA ILE A 427 -20.12 -3.89 21.50
C ILE A 427 -21.02 -3.07 20.58
N ALA A 428 -22.33 -3.14 20.83
CA ALA A 428 -23.31 -2.50 19.96
C ALA A 428 -23.17 -0.96 19.90
N GLU A 429 -22.76 -0.29 20.99
CA GLU A 429 -22.49 1.15 21.02
C GLU A 429 -21.48 1.57 19.94
N ASN A 430 -20.39 0.78 19.79
CA ASN A 430 -19.32 1.09 18.84
C ASN A 430 -19.67 0.61 17.42
N VAL A 431 -20.19 -0.61 17.27
CA VAL A 431 -20.54 -1.17 15.96
C VAL A 431 -21.68 -0.42 15.28
N LEU A 432 -22.58 0.18 16.06
CA LEU A 432 -23.80 0.84 15.56
C LEU A 432 -23.76 2.37 15.71
N ASP A 433 -22.61 2.99 16.02
CA ASP A 433 -22.51 4.43 16.33
C ASP A 433 -23.18 5.32 15.26
N ASP A 434 -22.94 5.01 13.98
CA ASP A 434 -23.51 5.74 12.84
C ASP A 434 -25.05 5.69 12.76
N VAL A 435 -25.68 4.68 13.36
CA VAL A 435 -27.13 4.45 13.30
C VAL A 435 -27.83 4.55 14.65
N LEU A 436 -27.10 4.70 15.76
CA LEU A 436 -27.65 4.96 17.10
C LEU A 436 -28.17 6.41 17.25
N ASP A 437 -29.01 6.83 16.31
CA ASP A 437 -29.73 8.11 16.31
C ASP A 437 -31.24 7.86 16.38
N VAL A 438 -31.92 8.53 17.32
CA VAL A 438 -33.37 8.41 17.56
C VAL A 438 -34.26 8.84 16.39
N THR A 439 -33.66 9.46 15.38
CA THR A 439 -34.32 9.82 14.11
C THR A 439 -34.12 8.77 13.02
N ILE A 440 -33.14 7.87 13.17
CA ILE A 440 -32.76 6.85 12.20
C ILE A 440 -33.21 5.46 12.64
N LEU A 441 -32.98 5.07 13.90
CA LEU A 441 -33.25 3.73 14.42
C LEU A 441 -34.46 3.73 15.36
N ASP A 442 -35.39 2.78 15.18
CA ASP A 442 -36.48 2.53 16.14
C ASP A 442 -36.04 1.50 17.17
N GLU A 443 -35.58 0.34 16.71
CA GLU A 443 -35.08 -0.75 17.55
C GLU A 443 -34.09 -1.63 16.80
N PHE A 444 -33.11 -2.17 17.53
CA PHE A 444 -32.24 -3.24 17.09
C PHE A 444 -32.44 -4.45 18.00
N ARG A 445 -32.75 -5.60 17.41
CA ARG A 445 -33.12 -6.82 18.14
C ARG A 445 -32.08 -7.91 17.98
N ALA A 446 -31.68 -8.48 19.11
CA ALA A 446 -30.96 -9.74 19.19
C ALA A 446 -31.91 -10.85 19.69
N GLU A 447 -31.41 -12.08 19.83
CA GLU A 447 -32.21 -13.21 20.35
C GLU A 447 -32.70 -12.97 21.78
N THR A 448 -31.87 -12.33 22.62
CA THR A 448 -32.08 -12.24 24.08
C THR A 448 -32.32 -10.82 24.61
N TYR A 449 -32.08 -9.79 23.82
CA TYR A 449 -32.23 -8.38 24.19
C TYR A 449 -32.71 -7.52 23.02
N THR A 450 -33.08 -6.28 23.32
CA THR A 450 -33.48 -5.27 22.34
C THR A 450 -32.86 -3.94 22.74
N ILE A 451 -32.22 -3.30 21.78
CA ILE A 451 -31.72 -1.94 21.87
C ILE A 451 -32.81 -1.03 21.35
N GLU A 452 -33.27 -0.13 22.21
CA GLU A 452 -34.30 0.86 21.94
C GLU A 452 -34.04 2.11 22.78
N TRP A 453 -34.47 3.27 22.30
CA TRP A 453 -34.32 4.52 23.03
C TRP A 453 -35.38 4.62 24.15
N ASP A 454 -34.94 4.78 25.40
CA ASP A 454 -35.80 5.03 26.54
C ASP A 454 -35.23 6.14 27.44
N ILE A 455 -36.08 7.10 27.84
CA ILE A 455 -35.78 8.19 28.79
C ILE A 455 -34.35 8.76 28.66
N ASP A 456 -34.01 9.23 27.45
CA ASP A 456 -32.76 9.93 27.13
C ASP A 456 -31.48 9.06 27.02
N GLU A 457 -31.62 7.74 26.89
CA GLU A 457 -30.49 6.81 26.60
C GLU A 457 -30.91 5.63 25.70
N TRP A 458 -29.94 4.99 25.05
CA TRP A 458 -30.13 3.70 24.38
C TRP A 458 -29.99 2.57 25.40
N LEU A 459 -30.97 1.68 25.47
CA LEU A 459 -30.90 0.52 26.36
C LEU A 459 -30.09 -0.61 25.73
N HIS A 460 -29.23 -1.27 26.50
CA HIS A 460 -28.46 -2.46 26.07
C HIS A 460 -27.47 -2.25 24.90
N ASP A 461 -27.08 -1.01 24.62
CA ASP A 461 -26.02 -0.67 23.66
C ASP A 461 -24.62 -1.17 24.10
N TYR A 462 -24.42 -1.41 25.39
CA TYR A 462 -23.21 -2.04 25.93
C TYR A 462 -23.08 -3.56 25.67
N GLU A 463 -24.05 -4.19 25.00
CA GLU A 463 -24.01 -5.65 24.76
C GLU A 463 -23.03 -5.99 23.64
N GLN A 464 -22.25 -7.06 23.86
CA GLN A 464 -21.30 -7.55 22.87
C GLN A 464 -22.03 -8.25 21.70
N LEU A 465 -21.69 -7.87 20.49
CA LEU A 465 -22.16 -8.51 19.26
C LEU A 465 -21.28 -9.72 18.93
N SER A 466 -21.87 -10.67 18.22
CA SER A 466 -21.26 -11.95 17.87
C SER A 466 -21.26 -12.11 16.36
N ARG A 467 -20.12 -12.55 15.82
CA ARG A 467 -19.95 -12.78 14.38
C ARG A 467 -20.78 -13.93 13.81
N THR A 468 -21.35 -14.76 14.68
CA THR A 468 -22.16 -15.91 14.27
C THR A 468 -23.66 -15.69 14.47
N ASP A 469 -24.05 -14.59 15.11
CA ASP A 469 -25.42 -14.37 15.54
C ASP A 469 -26.19 -13.54 14.52
N GLY A 470 -27.51 -13.63 14.61
CA GLY A 470 -28.43 -12.90 13.77
C GLY A 470 -29.07 -11.71 14.50
N TYR A 471 -29.31 -10.63 13.77
CA TYR A 471 -29.88 -9.38 14.27
C TYR A 471 -31.00 -8.87 13.37
N ILE A 472 -31.89 -8.05 13.93
CA ILE A 472 -32.97 -7.40 13.20
C ILE A 472 -33.01 -5.92 13.52
N PHE A 473 -32.82 -5.10 12.50
CA PHE A 473 -33.07 -3.67 12.53
C PHE A 473 -34.55 -3.37 12.26
N LYS A 474 -35.01 -2.30 12.88
CA LYS A 474 -36.22 -1.58 12.46
C LYS A 474 -35.89 -0.10 12.35
N MET A 475 -35.99 0.40 11.12
CA MET A 475 -35.56 1.73 10.76
C MET A 475 -36.70 2.76 10.78
N LEU A 476 -36.34 3.99 11.11
CA LEU A 476 -37.13 5.23 11.00
C LEU A 476 -36.69 6.10 9.81
N ASP A 477 -35.48 5.89 9.31
CA ASP A 477 -34.94 6.47 8.07
C ASP A 477 -33.97 5.47 7.41
N ASP A 478 -33.69 5.61 6.12
CA ASP A 478 -32.63 4.82 5.49
C ASP A 478 -31.24 5.25 6.01
N ALA A 479 -30.32 4.30 6.05
CA ALA A 479 -28.96 4.56 6.49
C ALA A 479 -27.98 3.54 5.88
N GLU A 480 -26.71 3.92 5.88
CA GLU A 480 -25.60 3.04 5.58
C GLU A 480 -24.51 3.24 6.64
N PHE A 481 -23.83 2.16 6.99
CA PHE A 481 -22.65 2.19 7.86
C PHE A 481 -21.73 1.04 7.48
N ASP A 482 -20.45 1.17 7.81
CA ASP A 482 -19.43 0.19 7.50
C ASP A 482 -18.82 -0.46 8.74
N ILE A 483 -18.32 -1.68 8.54
CA ILE A 483 -17.66 -2.45 9.58
C ILE A 483 -16.31 -2.92 9.06
N SER A 484 -15.25 -2.37 9.64
CA SER A 484 -13.88 -2.86 9.47
C SER A 484 -13.51 -3.83 10.58
N GLY A 485 -13.22 -5.08 10.24
CA GLY A 485 -12.87 -6.09 11.23
C GLY A 485 -12.45 -7.43 10.64
N PHE A 486 -12.51 -8.48 11.46
CA PHE A 486 -12.00 -9.80 11.10
C PHE A 486 -13.13 -10.78 10.88
N LYS A 487 -13.23 -11.29 9.65
CA LYS A 487 -14.18 -12.34 9.30
C LYS A 487 -14.00 -13.56 10.21
N VAL A 488 -15.10 -14.11 10.70
CA VAL A 488 -15.11 -15.39 11.39
C VAL A 488 -14.64 -16.52 10.46
N ALA A 489 -13.90 -17.49 10.98
CA ALA A 489 -13.36 -18.58 10.15
C ALA A 489 -14.50 -19.43 9.55
N ASP A 490 -14.37 -19.87 8.30
CA ASP A 490 -15.43 -20.62 7.59
C ASP A 490 -15.85 -21.90 8.33
N ASN A 491 -14.89 -22.56 8.99
CA ASN A 491 -15.09 -23.77 9.77
C ASN A 491 -15.60 -23.54 11.20
N THR A 492 -15.97 -22.31 11.56
CA THR A 492 -16.53 -21.99 12.88
C THR A 492 -17.78 -22.81 13.15
N THR A 493 -17.96 -23.24 14.40
CA THR A 493 -19.15 -23.98 14.79
C THR A 493 -19.85 -23.36 15.99
N VAL A 494 -21.18 -23.49 16.00
CA VAL A 494 -22.07 -22.99 17.03
C VAL A 494 -22.99 -24.11 17.55
N THR A 495 -23.62 -23.87 18.70
CA THR A 495 -24.65 -24.77 19.22
C THR A 495 -26.03 -24.27 18.82
N LEU A 496 -26.81 -25.13 18.15
CA LEU A 496 -28.24 -24.89 17.92
C LEU A 496 -29.04 -25.62 19.00
N TYR A 497 -29.73 -24.89 19.86
CA TYR A 497 -30.53 -25.45 20.93
C TYR A 497 -31.87 -26.00 20.42
N ALA A 498 -32.30 -27.12 21.03
CA ALA A 498 -33.59 -27.73 20.73
C ALA A 498 -34.78 -26.85 21.15
N ASP A 499 -35.96 -27.21 20.65
CA ASP A 499 -37.27 -26.70 21.09
C ASP A 499 -37.36 -26.56 22.64
N PRO A 500 -37.86 -25.44 23.18
CA PRO A 500 -38.64 -24.38 22.52
C PRO A 500 -37.82 -23.26 21.85
N ASN A 501 -36.49 -23.35 21.83
CA ASN A 501 -35.62 -22.26 21.39
C ASN A 501 -35.74 -21.97 19.89
N GLU A 502 -35.57 -20.70 19.53
CA GLU A 502 -35.47 -20.22 18.16
C GLU A 502 -34.09 -19.58 18.03
N ASN A 503 -33.16 -20.28 17.36
CA ASN A 503 -31.76 -19.85 17.27
C ASN A 503 -31.63 -18.80 16.17
N TRP A 504 -31.09 -17.62 16.49
CA TRP A 504 -30.87 -16.54 15.51
C TRP A 504 -29.44 -16.63 15.00
N LEU A 505 -29.28 -17.06 13.75
CA LEU A 505 -28.01 -17.49 13.19
C LEU A 505 -27.63 -16.64 11.98
N GLY A 506 -26.41 -16.11 12.00
CA GLY A 506 -25.80 -15.42 10.87
C GLY A 506 -25.15 -16.38 9.87
N TYR A 507 -25.08 -15.97 8.60
CA TYR A 507 -24.41 -16.70 7.53
C TYR A 507 -23.08 -16.03 7.14
N TRP A 508 -21.96 -16.73 7.36
CA TRP A 508 -20.61 -16.15 7.24
C TRP A 508 -19.77 -16.66 6.07
N LEU A 509 -20.27 -17.58 5.25
CA LEU A 509 -19.55 -18.00 4.05
C LEU A 509 -19.74 -16.96 2.94
N GLU A 510 -18.67 -16.69 2.18
CA GLU A 510 -18.72 -15.72 1.07
C GLU A 510 -19.49 -16.27 -0.14
N GLU A 511 -19.48 -17.60 -0.30
CA GLU A 511 -20.27 -18.25 -1.32
C GLU A 511 -21.75 -18.29 -0.94
N THR A 512 -22.62 -17.94 -1.88
CA THR A 512 -24.06 -18.14 -1.69
C THR A 512 -24.41 -19.62 -1.86
N GLN A 513 -25.08 -20.20 -0.86
CA GLN A 513 -25.44 -21.62 -0.85
C GLN A 513 -26.96 -21.83 -0.88
N THR A 514 -27.38 -22.98 -1.39
CA THR A 514 -28.77 -23.44 -1.21
C THR A 514 -28.96 -23.99 0.19
N LEU A 515 -30.21 -24.06 0.70
CA LEU A 515 -30.46 -24.63 2.03
C LEU A 515 -29.96 -26.07 2.21
N ALA A 516 -30.00 -26.87 1.14
CA ALA A 516 -29.49 -28.24 1.18
C ALA A 516 -27.97 -28.27 1.36
N ASP A 517 -27.24 -27.36 0.72
CA ASP A 517 -25.79 -27.27 0.84
C ASP A 517 -25.38 -26.68 2.19
N ALA A 518 -26.05 -25.60 2.61
CA ALA A 518 -25.75 -24.87 3.84
C ALA A 518 -26.02 -25.69 5.12
N PHE A 519 -27.15 -26.41 5.18
CA PHE A 519 -27.53 -27.20 6.36
C PHE A 519 -27.16 -28.68 6.26
N GLY A 520 -26.70 -29.16 5.09
CA GLY A 520 -26.15 -30.49 4.87
C GLY A 520 -26.98 -31.63 5.47
N ASP A 521 -26.33 -32.48 6.27
CA ASP A 521 -26.97 -33.64 6.91
C ASP A 521 -28.14 -33.26 7.84
N GLU A 522 -28.10 -32.08 8.48
CA GLU A 522 -29.17 -31.64 9.39
C GLU A 522 -30.46 -31.28 8.63
N TRP A 523 -30.32 -30.89 7.36
CA TRP A 523 -31.42 -30.69 6.42
C TRP A 523 -32.04 -32.01 5.95
N GLU A 524 -31.22 -33.02 5.67
CA GLU A 524 -31.68 -34.32 5.15
C GLU A 524 -32.26 -35.22 6.24
N ASN A 525 -31.66 -35.22 7.43
CA ASN A 525 -32.06 -36.07 8.55
C ASN A 525 -33.28 -35.53 9.31
N GLY A 526 -33.70 -34.29 9.03
CA GLY A 526 -34.92 -33.68 9.56
C GLY A 526 -34.84 -33.30 11.03
N ASN A 527 -33.64 -33.11 11.59
CA ASN A 527 -33.49 -32.59 12.95
C ASN A 527 -33.83 -31.09 12.99
N ILE A 528 -33.46 -30.34 11.95
CA ILE A 528 -33.99 -28.99 11.69
C ILE A 528 -35.38 -29.12 11.06
N TYR A 529 -36.36 -28.41 11.61
CA TYR A 529 -37.75 -28.51 11.14
C TYR A 529 -38.39 -27.16 10.76
N SER A 530 -37.73 -26.05 11.06
CA SER A 530 -38.17 -24.70 10.70
C SER A 530 -36.96 -23.81 10.46
N ILE A 531 -36.95 -23.12 9.33
CA ILE A 531 -36.00 -22.07 8.99
C ILE A 531 -36.80 -20.87 8.51
N LYS A 532 -36.52 -19.68 9.05
CA LYS A 532 -37.12 -18.43 8.59
C LYS A 532 -36.02 -17.45 8.23
N HIS A 533 -36.16 -16.82 7.09
CA HIS A 533 -35.40 -15.69 6.58
C HIS A 533 -36.35 -14.49 6.45
N GLN A 534 -35.83 -13.29 6.22
CA GLN A 534 -36.65 -12.09 5.99
C GLN A 534 -37.70 -12.31 4.88
N ASP A 535 -37.26 -12.88 3.75
CA ASP A 535 -38.10 -13.02 2.54
C ASP A 535 -38.86 -14.34 2.40
N TRP A 536 -38.47 -15.36 3.16
CA TRP A 536 -38.99 -16.71 2.97
C TRP A 536 -38.93 -17.54 4.25
N CYS A 537 -39.73 -18.60 4.29
CA CYS A 537 -39.64 -19.60 5.34
C CYS A 537 -39.75 -21.02 4.78
N ALA A 538 -39.12 -21.96 5.46
CA ALA A 538 -39.08 -23.37 5.15
C ALA A 538 -39.48 -24.17 6.40
N PHE A 539 -40.43 -25.09 6.24
CA PHE A 539 -40.89 -25.97 7.32
C PHE A 539 -40.90 -27.42 6.89
N TYR A 540 -40.44 -28.31 7.76
CA TYR A 540 -40.54 -29.74 7.54
C TYR A 540 -41.89 -30.25 8.06
N LYS A 541 -42.76 -30.71 7.14
CA LYS A 541 -44.10 -31.18 7.46
C LYS A 541 -44.50 -32.36 6.59
N ASP A 542 -45.06 -33.41 7.22
CA ASP A 542 -45.55 -34.61 6.54
C ASP A 542 -44.47 -35.29 5.66
N GLY A 543 -43.21 -35.31 6.14
CA GLY A 543 -42.08 -35.96 5.46
C GLY A 543 -41.54 -35.20 4.26
N LYS A 544 -41.84 -33.89 4.13
CA LYS A 544 -41.34 -33.03 3.07
C LYS A 544 -41.14 -31.60 3.57
N TRP A 545 -40.25 -30.89 2.90
CA TRP A 545 -40.09 -29.45 3.08
C TRP A 545 -41.21 -28.68 2.34
N VAL A 546 -41.79 -27.70 3.01
CA VAL A 546 -42.79 -26.75 2.50
C VAL A 546 -42.23 -25.35 2.65
N TYR A 547 -42.39 -24.53 1.62
CA TYR A 547 -41.80 -23.19 1.56
C TYR A 547 -42.87 -22.13 1.30
N GLU A 548 -42.72 -20.98 1.94
CA GLU A 548 -43.51 -19.77 1.66
C GLU A 548 -42.53 -18.63 1.35
N THR A 549 -42.84 -17.82 0.33
CA THR A 549 -41.98 -16.71 -0.12
C THR A 549 -42.82 -15.45 -0.24
N GLN A 550 -42.28 -14.30 0.15
CA GLN A 550 -42.98 -13.01 0.00
C GLN A 550 -42.99 -12.52 -1.46
N GLN A 551 -42.01 -12.92 -2.28
CA GLN A 551 -41.88 -12.47 -3.66
C GLN A 551 -42.59 -13.37 -4.69
N SER A 552 -43.27 -12.75 -5.66
CA SER A 552 -43.94 -13.43 -6.77
C SER A 552 -42.93 -13.90 -7.82
N GLY A 553 -42.60 -15.19 -7.79
CA GLY A 553 -41.65 -15.80 -8.73
C GLY A 553 -40.52 -16.47 -7.96
N ARG A 554 -40.80 -17.67 -7.44
CA ARG A 554 -39.96 -18.50 -6.56
C ARG A 554 -38.46 -18.18 -6.66
N PRO A 555 -37.93 -17.26 -5.83
CA PRO A 555 -36.48 -17.12 -5.72
C PRO A 555 -35.89 -18.45 -5.25
N ALA A 556 -34.65 -18.73 -5.64
CA ALA A 556 -33.92 -19.84 -5.05
C ALA A 556 -33.80 -19.57 -3.54
N LEU A 557 -34.11 -20.57 -2.71
CA LEU A 557 -33.95 -20.47 -1.26
C LEU A 557 -32.46 -20.60 -0.97
N THR A 558 -31.81 -19.45 -0.87
CA THR A 558 -30.37 -19.35 -0.68
C THR A 558 -30.05 -18.54 0.55
N LEU A 559 -28.83 -18.72 1.04
CA LEU A 559 -28.19 -17.89 2.05
C LEU A 559 -26.95 -17.28 1.42
N SER A 560 -26.83 -15.96 1.59
CA SER A 560 -25.72 -15.14 1.14
C SER A 560 -25.00 -14.54 2.34
N TYR A 561 -23.73 -14.18 2.16
CA TYR A 561 -22.91 -13.58 3.21
C TYR A 561 -23.63 -12.41 3.89
N GLY A 562 -23.67 -12.40 5.22
CA GLY A 562 -24.36 -11.39 6.02
C GLY A 562 -25.85 -11.66 6.24
N ASP A 563 -26.45 -12.67 5.59
CA ASP A 563 -27.84 -13.06 5.86
C ASP A 563 -28.03 -13.59 7.29
N MET A 564 -29.25 -13.47 7.77
CA MET A 564 -29.67 -14.01 9.06
C MET A 564 -30.89 -14.93 8.90
N VAL A 565 -30.88 -16.03 9.67
CA VAL A 565 -31.99 -16.96 9.74
C VAL A 565 -32.36 -17.34 11.17
N LYS A 566 -33.63 -17.64 11.38
CA LYS A 566 -34.16 -18.22 12.61
C LYS A 566 -34.40 -19.70 12.42
N VAL A 567 -33.72 -20.53 13.22
CA VAL A 567 -33.71 -21.99 13.07
C VAL A 567 -34.29 -22.67 14.30
N LYS A 568 -35.17 -23.65 14.08
CA LYS A 568 -35.68 -24.53 15.15
C LYS A 568 -35.33 -26.00 14.89
N CYS A 569 -34.87 -26.64 15.95
CA CYS A 569 -34.37 -28.01 15.94
C CYS A 569 -35.16 -28.90 16.92
N HIS A 570 -35.32 -30.18 16.57
CA HIS A 570 -35.92 -31.17 17.47
C HIS A 570 -34.97 -31.56 18.61
N ASN A 571 -33.67 -31.69 18.31
CA ASN A 571 -32.61 -31.98 19.26
C ASN A 571 -31.48 -30.97 19.11
N THR A 572 -30.73 -30.73 20.19
CA THR A 572 -29.59 -29.81 20.19
C THR A 572 -28.50 -30.33 19.26
N ILE A 573 -27.98 -29.45 18.41
CA ILE A 573 -26.82 -29.69 17.54
C ILE A 573 -25.65 -28.95 18.16
N SER A 574 -24.66 -29.66 18.70
CA SER A 574 -23.59 -29.04 19.52
C SER A 574 -22.46 -28.40 18.72
N SER A 575 -22.40 -28.63 17.41
CA SER A 575 -21.29 -28.21 16.55
C SER A 575 -21.79 -28.02 15.11
N PHE A 576 -22.78 -27.16 14.95
CA PHE A 576 -23.27 -26.76 13.64
C PHE A 576 -22.28 -25.78 12.99
N GLY A 577 -21.91 -25.98 11.73
CA GLY A 577 -21.15 -25.02 10.92
C GLY A 577 -21.68 -25.01 9.49
N TRP A 578 -21.47 -23.89 8.79
CA TRP A 578 -21.91 -23.77 7.39
C TRP A 578 -21.00 -24.51 6.41
N ASP A 579 -19.70 -24.59 6.71
CA ASP A 579 -18.74 -25.27 5.87
C ASP A 579 -18.74 -26.79 6.11
N ASN A 580 -19.21 -27.54 5.12
CA ASN A 580 -19.17 -29.00 5.08
C ASN A 580 -18.01 -29.55 4.21
N GLY A 581 -17.12 -28.68 3.70
CA GLY A 581 -16.21 -28.98 2.59
C GLY A 581 -14.74 -28.55 2.72
N THR A 582 -14.34 -27.67 3.64
CA THR A 582 -12.97 -27.12 3.67
C THR A 582 -12.18 -27.57 4.91
N PRO A 583 -10.95 -28.12 4.76
CA PRO A 583 -10.06 -28.36 5.90
C PRO A 583 -9.75 -27.07 6.65
N GLU A 584 -9.36 -27.17 7.93
CA GLU A 584 -8.80 -26.06 8.73
C GLU A 584 -7.92 -25.17 7.84
N ASP A 585 -8.32 -23.91 7.70
CA ASP A 585 -7.36 -22.90 7.30
C ASP A 585 -6.24 -22.98 8.34
N PRO A 586 -4.97 -23.18 7.93
CA PRO A 586 -3.90 -23.01 8.88
C PRO A 586 -4.11 -21.64 9.47
N ARG A 587 -4.21 -21.58 10.81
CA ARG A 587 -4.11 -20.31 11.54
C ARG A 587 -3.05 -19.52 10.79
N SER A 588 -3.37 -18.32 10.36
CA SER A 588 -2.33 -17.36 10.04
C SER A 588 -1.54 -17.18 11.32
N SER A 589 -0.57 -18.08 11.57
CA SER A 589 0.69 -17.66 12.13
C SER A 589 1.02 -16.47 11.27
N SER A 590 1.03 -15.29 11.90
CA SER A 590 1.75 -14.12 11.43
C SER A 590 2.79 -14.59 10.45
N ALA A 591 2.72 -14.16 9.19
CA ALA A 591 3.82 -14.39 8.29
C ALA A 591 5.06 -13.97 9.08
N ASP A 592 5.95 -14.93 9.38
CA ASP A 592 7.26 -14.58 9.87
C ASP A 592 7.77 -13.59 8.83
N PRO A 593 8.12 -12.35 9.22
CA PRO A 593 8.67 -11.39 8.27
C PRO A 593 9.81 -12.12 7.56
N SER A 594 9.64 -12.28 6.24
CA SER A 594 10.65 -12.87 5.40
C SER A 594 11.82 -11.89 5.41
N TYR A 595 12.76 -12.13 6.32
CA TYR A 595 14.08 -11.53 6.41
C TYR A 595 14.16 -10.08 6.91
N TYR A 596 14.30 -9.92 8.24
CA TYR A 596 15.30 -9.01 8.81
C TYR A 596 15.95 -9.68 10.01
N THR A 597 17.17 -10.20 9.83
CA THR A 597 18.08 -10.48 10.96
C THR A 597 19.17 -9.43 10.95
N PHE A 598 19.16 -8.55 11.94
CA PHE A 598 20.29 -7.68 12.25
C PHE A 598 21.41 -8.50 12.90
N THR A 599 22.63 -8.39 12.37
CA THR A 599 23.87 -8.65 13.13
C THR A 599 24.59 -7.35 13.38
#